data_AF-A0A9W4G314-F1
#
_entry.id   AF-A0A9W4G314-F1
#
_cell.length_a   1.000
_cell.length_b   1.000
_cell.length_c   1.000
_cell.angle_alpha   90.00
_cell.angle_beta   90.00
_cell.angle_gamma   90.00
#
_symmetry.space_group_name_H-M   'P 1'
#
loop_
_entity.id
_entity.type
_entity.pdbx_description
1 polymer ?
#
loop_
_entity_poly.entity_id
_entity_poly.type
_entity_poly.pdbx_seq_one_letter_code
_entity_poly.pdbx_strand_id
1 'polypeptide(L)'
;MSTNFKPSKIEKFWLSIGTVVIGCSASFAVSSPAFALDIKAGPIWNNDDAKVKCPVAVEVYDVEWNGQWKTTVEGEMSVCGTDATSLPNIGLPGDVNAGPILNDNDAKVKCPVAAIAANGTWNGQWKTTLPGKMSVCSIK
;
A
#
# COMPACT_ATOMS: atom_id res chain seq x y z
N MET A 1 35.94 34.32 -46.54
CA MET A 1 37.42 34.44 -46.51
C MET A 1 37.79 34.97 -45.13
N SER A 2 38.36 34.15 -44.26
CA SER A 2 39.81 33.88 -44.22
C SER A 2 40.56 35.21 -44.08
N THR A 3 41.34 35.49 -43.05
CA THR A 3 42.14 34.59 -42.22
C THR A 3 42.83 35.44 -41.15
N ASN A 4 42.85 34.89 -39.94
CA ASN A 4 44.04 34.62 -39.11
C ASN A 4 45.09 35.74 -38.94
N PHE A 5 45.33 36.25 -37.72
CA PHE A 5 45.92 35.59 -36.54
C PHE A 5 47.44 35.39 -36.67
N LYS A 6 48.21 35.91 -35.71
CA LYS A 6 49.44 35.25 -35.26
C LYS A 6 49.74 35.55 -33.77
N PRO A 7 50.09 34.53 -32.96
CA PRO A 7 50.12 34.58 -31.49
C PRO A 7 51.54 34.62 -30.89
N SER A 8 51.62 34.82 -29.57
CA SER A 8 52.81 34.56 -28.75
C SER A 8 52.58 33.43 -27.72
N LYS A 9 53.69 32.86 -27.24
CA LYS A 9 53.91 31.44 -26.93
C LYS A 9 53.55 31.05 -25.49
N ILE A 10 53.04 29.83 -25.37
CA ILE A 10 52.53 29.15 -24.17
C ILE A 10 53.65 28.33 -23.52
N GLU A 11 53.87 28.51 -22.21
CA GLU A 11 54.56 27.53 -21.37
C GLU A 11 53.57 26.82 -20.43
N LYS A 12 53.78 25.51 -20.30
CA LYS A 12 52.86 24.51 -19.76
C LYS A 12 53.36 24.07 -18.39
N PHE A 13 52.52 24.11 -17.35
CA PHE A 13 52.60 23.13 -16.26
C PHE A 13 51.25 23.04 -15.50
N TRP A 14 50.45 22.08 -15.94
CA TRP A 14 49.38 21.35 -15.23
C TRP A 14 48.64 22.05 -14.08
N LEU A 15 47.61 22.81 -14.48
CA LEU A 15 46.47 23.20 -13.66
C LEU A 15 45.50 22.00 -13.54
N SER A 16 45.51 21.26 -12.43
CA SER A 16 44.31 20.53 -12.00
C SER A 16 43.39 21.51 -11.31
N ILE A 17 42.60 22.22 -12.12
CA ILE A 17 41.54 23.11 -11.66
C ILE A 17 40.43 22.22 -11.13
N GLY A 18 40.39 22.02 -9.82
CA GLY A 18 39.19 21.56 -9.13
C GLY A 18 38.15 22.67 -9.16
N THR A 19 37.47 22.85 -10.29
CA THR A 19 36.24 23.63 -10.35
C THR A 19 35.17 22.87 -9.58
N VAL A 20 35.06 23.13 -8.27
CA VAL A 20 33.83 22.83 -7.54
C VAL A 20 32.81 23.87 -8.00
N VAL A 21 32.20 23.60 -9.16
CA VAL A 21 30.90 24.19 -9.46
C VAL A 21 29.98 23.59 -8.42
N ILE A 22 29.65 24.35 -7.37
CA ILE A 22 28.50 24.06 -6.52
C ILE A 22 27.28 24.33 -7.41
N GLY A 23 27.07 23.43 -8.37
CA GLY A 23 25.80 23.27 -9.04
C GLY A 23 24.86 22.78 -7.96
N CYS A 24 24.12 23.70 -7.35
CA CYS A 24 22.91 23.34 -6.64
C CYS A 24 21.91 22.91 -7.72
N SER A 25 22.15 21.73 -8.29
CA SER A 25 21.23 21.06 -9.19
C SER A 25 19.97 20.86 -8.38
N ALA A 26 18.99 21.75 -8.53
CA ALA A 26 17.67 21.55 -7.97
C ALA A 26 17.06 20.36 -8.71
N SER A 27 17.32 19.17 -8.17
CA SER A 27 16.63 17.95 -8.55
C SER A 27 15.17 18.16 -8.15
N PHE A 28 14.35 18.61 -9.09
CA PHE A 28 12.89 18.59 -8.93
C PHE A 28 12.48 17.11 -8.93
N ALA A 29 12.37 16.55 -7.73
CA ALA A 29 11.78 15.24 -7.55
C ALA A 29 10.29 15.34 -7.91
N VAL A 30 9.92 14.78 -9.07
CA VAL A 30 8.52 14.57 -9.43
C VAL A 30 7.98 13.44 -8.54
N SER A 31 7.23 13.77 -7.49
CA SER A 31 6.47 12.79 -6.72
C SER A 31 5.26 12.35 -7.54
N SER A 32 5.21 11.08 -7.95
CA SER A 32 3.98 10.52 -8.54
C SER A 32 2.86 10.54 -7.50
N PRO A 33 1.61 10.88 -7.90
CA PRO A 33 0.47 10.77 -6.98
C PRO A 33 0.24 9.29 -6.66
N ALA A 34 0.36 8.93 -5.39
CA ALA A 34 -0.08 7.63 -4.90
C ALA A 34 -1.61 7.65 -4.78
N PHE A 35 -2.29 6.65 -5.35
CA PHE A 35 -3.70 6.43 -5.10
C PHE A 35 -3.83 5.80 -3.71
N ALA A 36 -4.40 6.54 -2.76
CA ALA A 36 -4.75 6.00 -1.46
C ALA A 36 -6.16 5.42 -1.54
N LEU A 37 -6.32 4.12 -1.32
CA LEU A 37 -7.62 3.45 -1.25
C LEU A 37 -7.99 3.20 0.21
N ASP A 38 -9.16 3.69 0.61
CA ASP A 38 -9.73 3.46 1.94
C ASP A 38 -10.67 2.24 1.88
N ILE A 39 -10.33 1.16 2.59
CA ILE A 39 -11.09 -0.10 2.62
C ILE A 39 -11.86 -0.22 3.94
N LYS A 40 -13.15 -0.57 3.88
CA LYS A 40 -14.01 -0.72 5.07
C LYS A 40 -13.55 -1.89 5.95
N ALA A 41 -13.49 -1.68 7.26
CA ALA A 41 -13.02 -2.70 8.21
C ALA A 41 -13.96 -2.98 9.39
N GLY A 42 -15.16 -2.40 9.40
CA GLY A 42 -16.04 -2.41 10.57
C GLY A 42 -15.62 -1.35 11.60
N PRO A 43 -16.17 -1.40 12.82
CA PRO A 43 -15.72 -0.53 13.90
C PRO A 43 -14.30 -0.91 14.32
N ILE A 44 -13.41 0.06 14.45
CA ILE A 44 -12.06 -0.09 15.03
C ILE A 44 -12.01 0.73 16.31
N TRP A 45 -11.62 0.10 17.42
CA TRP A 45 -11.66 0.73 18.74
C TRP A 45 -10.35 1.39 19.15
N ASN A 46 -9.23 0.89 18.64
CA ASN A 46 -7.89 1.39 18.92
C ASN A 46 -6.90 0.85 17.88
N ASN A 47 -5.63 1.26 18.00
CA ASN A 47 -4.59 0.88 17.06
C ASN A 47 -4.24 -0.62 17.09
N ASP A 48 -4.41 -1.31 18.22
CA ASP A 48 -4.14 -2.75 18.29
C ASP A 48 -5.25 -3.56 17.63
N ASP A 49 -6.51 -3.11 17.74
CA ASP A 49 -7.63 -3.64 16.97
C ASP A 49 -7.43 -3.42 15.45
N ALA A 50 -6.91 -2.25 15.06
CA ALA A 50 -6.56 -1.96 13.67
C ALA A 50 -5.52 -2.95 13.11
N LYS A 51 -4.49 -3.30 13.90
CA LYS A 51 -3.46 -4.28 13.50
C LYS A 51 -4.02 -5.68 13.26
N VAL A 52 -5.18 -6.02 13.82
CA VAL A 52 -5.85 -7.30 13.58
C VAL A 52 -6.79 -7.21 12.38
N LYS A 53 -7.60 -6.14 12.32
CA LYS A 53 -8.67 -5.99 11.31
C LYS A 53 -8.16 -5.53 9.95
N CYS A 54 -7.25 -4.56 9.92
CA CYS A 54 -6.82 -3.98 8.66
C CYS A 54 -6.12 -4.98 7.74
N PRO A 55 -5.19 -5.84 8.20
CA PRO A 55 -4.62 -6.88 7.34
C PRO A 55 -5.66 -7.79 6.70
N VAL A 56 -6.76 -8.07 7.39
CA VAL A 56 -7.85 -8.90 6.87
C VAL A 56 -8.71 -8.14 5.86
N ALA A 57 -9.02 -6.88 6.14
CA ALA A 57 -9.84 -6.04 5.26
C ALA A 57 -9.17 -5.82 3.90
N VAL A 58 -7.87 -5.56 3.90
CA VAL A 58 -7.08 -5.28 2.68
C VAL A 58 -6.82 -6.54 1.85
N GLU A 59 -6.75 -7.70 2.50
CA GLU A 59 -6.53 -9.00 1.84
C GLU A 59 -7.62 -9.34 0.82
N VAL A 60 -8.86 -8.88 1.04
CA VAL A 60 -9.99 -9.07 0.10
C VAL A 60 -9.68 -8.55 -1.30
N TYR A 61 -8.79 -7.56 -1.38
CA TYR A 61 -8.40 -6.86 -2.59
C TYR A 61 -6.96 -7.18 -3.02
N ASP A 62 -6.29 -8.12 -2.32
CA ASP A 62 -4.89 -8.49 -2.50
C ASP A 62 -3.92 -7.28 -2.45
N VAL A 63 -4.17 -6.33 -1.53
CA VAL A 63 -3.33 -5.14 -1.31
C VAL A 63 -2.83 -5.07 0.14
N GLU A 64 -1.79 -4.28 0.38
CA GLU A 64 -1.19 -4.13 1.70
C GLU A 64 -1.75 -2.93 2.47
N TRP A 65 -1.89 -3.10 3.79
CA TRP A 65 -2.24 -2.03 4.72
C TRP A 65 -1.02 -1.13 4.97
N ASN A 66 -1.15 0.18 4.74
CA ASN A 66 -0.04 1.12 4.93
C ASN A 66 0.15 1.58 6.39
N GLY A 67 -0.56 0.94 7.33
CA GLY A 67 -0.55 1.28 8.75
C GLY A 67 -1.48 2.42 9.13
N GLN A 68 -2.13 3.09 8.17
CA GLN A 68 -3.10 4.16 8.44
C GLN A 68 -4.51 3.61 8.56
N TRP A 69 -5.27 4.12 9.52
CA TRP A 69 -6.69 3.85 9.65
C TRP A 69 -7.38 5.08 10.21
N LYS A 70 -8.68 5.20 9.96
CA LYS A 70 -9.50 6.26 10.57
C LYS A 70 -10.92 5.79 10.77
N THR A 71 -11.55 6.28 11.83
CA THR A 71 -12.98 6.12 12.05
C THR A 71 -13.74 7.08 11.14
N THR A 72 -14.67 6.56 10.35
CA THR A 72 -15.53 7.35 9.46
C THR A 72 -16.91 7.56 10.07
N VAL A 73 -17.40 6.60 10.86
CA VAL A 73 -18.62 6.70 11.66
C VAL A 73 -18.32 6.14 13.05
N GLU A 74 -18.47 6.98 14.08
CA GLU A 74 -18.14 6.62 15.46
C GLU A 74 -18.93 5.37 15.91
N GLY A 75 -18.23 4.39 16.48
CA GLY A 75 -18.82 3.14 16.97
C GLY A 75 -19.29 2.15 15.89
N GLU A 76 -19.32 2.55 14.61
CA GLU A 76 -19.90 1.73 13.54
C GLU A 76 -18.89 1.39 12.43
N MET A 77 -18.14 2.38 11.94
CA MET A 77 -17.34 2.22 10.72
C MET A 77 -15.99 2.92 10.81
N SER A 78 -14.96 2.18 10.44
CA SER A 78 -13.61 2.65 10.20
C SER A 78 -13.11 2.09 8.87
N VAL A 79 -12.11 2.78 8.31
CA VAL A 79 -11.45 2.39 7.07
C VAL A 79 -9.96 2.24 7.29
N CYS A 80 -9.35 1.32 6.55
CA CYS A 80 -7.93 1.05 6.51
C CYS A 80 -7.37 1.61 5.21
N GLY A 81 -6.31 2.42 5.32
CA GLY A 81 -5.64 3.02 4.17
C GLY A 81 -4.67 2.05 3.51
N THR A 82 -4.55 2.13 2.20
CA THR A 82 -3.58 1.35 1.42
C THR A 82 -2.85 2.24 0.45
N ASP A 83 -1.66 1.81 0.04
CA ASP A 83 -0.88 2.48 -1.00
C ASP A 83 -1.10 1.81 -2.37
N ALA A 84 -2.33 1.33 -2.62
CA ALA A 84 -2.67 0.60 -3.84
C ALA A 84 -2.36 1.43 -5.09
N THR A 85 -1.37 0.98 -5.88
CA THR A 85 -0.96 1.65 -7.12
C THR A 85 -1.67 1.09 -8.36
N SER A 86 -2.46 0.02 -8.19
CA SER A 86 -3.21 -0.66 -9.25
C SER A 86 -4.65 -0.94 -8.81
N LEU A 87 -5.52 -1.13 -9.80
CA LEU A 87 -6.91 -1.52 -9.54
C LEU A 87 -6.94 -2.87 -8.81
N PRO A 88 -7.68 -2.97 -7.71
CA PRO A 88 -7.69 -4.18 -6.92
C PRO A 88 -8.42 -5.32 -7.67
N ASN A 89 -7.94 -6.55 -7.47
CA ASN A 89 -8.68 -7.73 -7.89
C ASN A 89 -9.80 -7.96 -6.86
N ILE A 90 -11.06 -7.86 -7.28
CA ILE A 90 -12.18 -8.05 -6.36
C ILE A 90 -12.42 -9.55 -6.22
N GLY A 91 -12.26 -10.08 -5.00
CA GLY A 91 -12.67 -11.44 -4.66
C GLY A 91 -14.10 -11.71 -5.14
N LEU A 92 -14.26 -12.72 -5.99
CA LEU A 92 -15.53 -13.09 -6.64
C LEU A 92 -16.65 -13.35 -5.61
N PRO A 93 -17.92 -13.16 -6.00
CA PRO A 93 -19.05 -13.40 -5.10
C PRO A 93 -19.07 -14.88 -4.68
N GLY A 94 -18.97 -15.11 -3.38
CA GLY A 94 -19.02 -16.45 -2.78
C GLY A 94 -17.99 -16.61 -1.68
N ASP A 95 -16.71 -16.49 -2.01
CA ASP A 95 -15.59 -16.68 -1.08
C ASP A 95 -14.60 -15.51 -1.21
N VAL A 96 -14.28 -14.85 -0.10
CA VAL A 96 -13.31 -13.74 -0.06
C VAL A 96 -12.08 -14.11 0.76
N ASN A 97 -10.92 -13.63 0.33
CA ASN A 97 -9.66 -13.86 1.04
C ASN A 97 -9.69 -13.18 2.42
N ALA A 98 -9.20 -13.90 3.44
CA ALA A 98 -9.15 -13.40 4.83
C ALA A 98 -7.80 -13.66 5.50
N GLY A 99 -6.79 -14.05 4.71
CA GLY A 99 -5.47 -14.43 5.20
C GLY A 99 -5.51 -15.74 6.00
N PRO A 100 -4.51 -16.02 6.85
CA PRO A 100 -4.49 -17.24 7.64
C PRO A 100 -5.56 -17.18 8.75
N ILE A 101 -6.42 -18.20 8.81
CA ILE A 101 -7.36 -18.42 9.92
C ILE A 101 -6.90 -19.65 10.69
N LEU A 102 -6.77 -19.52 12.01
CA LEU A 102 -6.25 -20.59 12.87
C LEU A 102 -7.32 -21.56 13.37
N ASN A 103 -8.53 -21.08 13.62
CA ASN A 103 -9.66 -21.84 14.17
C ASN A 103 -10.97 -21.06 14.02
N ASP A 104 -12.08 -21.67 14.44
CA ASP A 104 -13.42 -21.06 14.36
C ASP A 104 -13.59 -19.77 15.14
N ASN A 105 -12.87 -19.58 16.25
CA ASN A 105 -12.95 -18.33 17.02
C ASN A 105 -12.17 -17.21 16.30
N ASP A 106 -11.04 -17.52 15.68
CA ASP A 106 -10.32 -16.59 14.81
C ASP A 106 -11.18 -16.20 13.59
N ALA A 107 -11.88 -17.18 12.98
CA ALA A 107 -12.82 -16.93 11.89
C ALA A 107 -13.92 -15.94 12.28
N LYS A 108 -14.49 -16.05 13.50
CA LYS A 108 -15.52 -15.14 14.01
C LYS A 108 -15.03 -13.69 14.16
N VAL A 109 -13.71 -13.47 14.26
CA VAL A 109 -13.13 -12.13 14.30
C VAL A 109 -12.83 -11.63 12.89
N LYS A 110 -12.20 -12.46 12.06
CA LYS A 110 -11.69 -12.06 10.74
C LYS A 110 -12.77 -12.02 9.65
N CYS A 111 -13.64 -13.01 9.59
CA CYS A 111 -14.59 -13.12 8.49
C CYS A 111 -15.64 -11.99 8.43
N PRO A 112 -16.15 -11.45 9.55
CA PRO A 112 -16.99 -10.26 9.49
C PRO A 112 -16.29 -9.06 8.84
N VAL A 113 -14.98 -8.89 9.12
CA VAL A 113 -14.18 -7.80 8.55
C VAL A 113 -14.00 -8.00 7.05
N ALA A 114 -13.61 -9.20 6.62
CA ALA A 114 -13.46 -9.52 5.19
C ALA A 114 -14.79 -9.35 4.44
N ALA A 115 -15.91 -9.77 5.04
CA ALA A 115 -17.23 -9.59 4.45
C ALA A 115 -17.60 -8.10 4.30
N ILE A 116 -17.37 -7.29 5.33
CA ILE A 116 -17.62 -5.85 5.28
C ILE A 116 -16.77 -5.17 4.20
N ALA A 117 -15.49 -5.53 4.09
CA ALA A 117 -14.61 -5.03 3.04
C ALA A 117 -15.15 -5.36 1.64
N ALA A 118 -15.67 -6.57 1.46
CA ALA A 118 -16.33 -7.01 0.23
C ALA A 118 -17.75 -6.46 0.01
N ASN A 119 -18.26 -5.61 0.91
CA ASN A 119 -19.67 -5.15 0.94
C ASN A 119 -20.71 -6.29 1.00
N GLY A 120 -20.35 -7.41 1.62
CA GLY A 120 -21.23 -8.56 1.84
C GLY A 120 -21.44 -8.87 3.33
N THR A 121 -22.12 -9.98 3.59
CA THR A 121 -22.27 -10.52 4.96
C THR A 121 -21.69 -11.91 5.06
N TRP A 122 -20.87 -12.17 6.07
CA TRP A 122 -20.36 -13.52 6.34
C TRP A 122 -21.50 -14.48 6.66
N ASN A 123 -21.55 -15.62 5.98
CA ASN A 123 -22.60 -16.62 6.18
C ASN A 123 -22.28 -17.64 7.29
N GLY A 124 -21.15 -17.48 7.97
CA GLY A 124 -20.66 -18.37 9.04
C GLY A 124 -19.75 -19.50 8.54
N GLN A 125 -19.54 -19.64 7.23
CA GLN A 125 -18.65 -20.66 6.66
C GLN A 125 -17.29 -20.07 6.33
N TRP A 126 -16.24 -20.84 6.57
CA TRP A 126 -14.88 -20.52 6.17
C TRP A 126 -14.14 -21.81 5.84
N LYS A 127 -13.08 -21.72 5.04
CA LYS A 127 -12.20 -22.86 4.75
C LYS A 127 -10.77 -22.41 4.53
N THR A 128 -9.82 -23.24 4.93
CA THR A 128 -8.41 -23.04 4.60
C THR A 128 -8.14 -23.50 3.18
N THR A 129 -7.67 -22.59 2.33
CA THR A 129 -7.26 -22.89 0.95
C THR A 129 -5.78 -23.26 0.88
N LEU A 130 -4.95 -22.64 1.73
CA LEU A 130 -3.53 -22.93 1.84
C LEU A 130 -3.12 -22.98 3.32
N PRO A 131 -2.74 -24.15 3.86
CA PRO A 131 -2.42 -24.32 5.27
C PRO A 131 -1.40 -23.31 5.80
N GLY A 132 -1.76 -22.63 6.88
CA GLY A 132 -0.91 -21.61 7.54
C GLY A 132 -0.70 -20.32 6.76
N LYS A 133 -1.28 -20.18 5.56
CA LYS A 133 -1.09 -19.00 4.70
C LYS A 133 -2.39 -18.30 4.35
N MET A 134 -3.41 -19.04 3.91
CA MET A 134 -4.61 -18.45 3.35
C MET A 134 -5.86 -19.28 3.65
N SER A 135 -6.91 -18.57 4.01
CA SER A 135 -8.26 -19.07 4.20
C SER A 135 -9.22 -18.08 3.57
N VAL A 136 -10.40 -18.59 3.19
CA VAL A 136 -11.46 -17.79 2.62
C VAL A 136 -12.69 -17.85 3.49
N CYS A 137 -13.43 -16.75 3.52
CA CYS A 137 -14.71 -16.61 4.22
C CYS A 137 -15.83 -16.57 3.19
N SER A 138 -16.88 -17.37 3.40
CA SER A 138 -18.00 -17.40 2.47
C SER A 138 -19.00 -16.29 2.79
N ILE A 139 -19.36 -15.49 1.79
CA ILE A 139 -20.21 -14.31 1.92
C ILE A 139 -21.49 -14.42 1.10
N LYS A 140 -22.50 -13.65 1.49
CA LYS A 140 -23.79 -13.47 0.80
C LYS A 140 -24.14 -12.00 0.63
#